data_AF-A0AAV4LXZ1-F1
#
_entry.id   AF-A0AAV4LXZ1-F1
#
_cell.length_a   1.000
_cell.length_b   1.000
_cell.length_c   1.000
_cell.angle_alpha   90.00
_cell.angle_beta   90.00
_cell.angle_gamma   90.00
#
_symmetry.space_group_name_H-M   'P 1'
#
loop_
_entity.id
_entity.type
_entity.pdbx_description
1 polymer ?
#
loop_
_entity_poly.entity_id
_entity_poly.type
_entity_poly.pdbx_seq_one_letter_code
_entity_poly.pdbx_strand_id
1 'polypeptide(L)'
;MGYPTLTVVPSNLKEAIDWLDAVKNNGDPADIISLGAAVHDLLYRYPSEPGKLAFVEEVKAIVKKFFEKPELVELEPIHSVLQRYYNSHCDDQGGWSYFFWSSKPNEPTNVVVDQCLTTDDVTEVIDSLACRIEDFTSRLKPSGNDVSAYDSTANWADSCDADERLCAEIFVGIAPLYYAGLRALAAICKTAHHVAGPIGVEGNKLGALLSHMGFTVSSSDTDTRGEDICKSLALPKETLNDVYDLAGFYAFC
;
A
#
# COMPACT_ATOMS: atom_id res chain seq x y z
N MET A 1 19.34 -4.50 11.24
CA MET A 1 18.67 -3.98 12.45
C MET A 1 17.49 -3.20 11.92
N GLY A 2 16.27 -3.60 12.25
CA GLY A 2 15.06 -2.97 11.73
C GLY A 2 14.80 -1.62 12.38
N TYR A 3 13.75 -0.95 11.93
CA TYR A 3 13.21 0.25 12.54
C TYR A 3 12.49 -0.13 13.84
N PRO A 4 12.74 0.57 14.96
CA PRO A 4 12.12 0.26 16.25
C PRO A 4 10.73 0.91 16.43
N THR A 5 10.21 1.61 15.42
CA THR A 5 8.95 2.36 15.51
C THR A 5 8.23 2.44 14.18
N LEU A 6 6.89 2.43 14.23
CA LEU A 6 6.00 2.61 13.09
C LEU A 6 5.99 4.05 12.55
N THR A 7 6.61 5.00 13.25
CA THR A 7 6.72 6.39 12.77
C THR A 7 7.77 6.58 11.66
N VAL A 8 8.61 5.56 11.41
CA VAL A 8 9.49 5.54 10.23
C VAL A 8 8.66 5.20 9.00
N VAL A 9 8.65 6.11 8.02
CA VAL A 9 7.85 5.99 6.80
C VAL A 9 8.43 4.94 5.84
N PRO A 10 7.62 3.97 5.38
CA PRO A 10 8.00 3.06 4.31
C PRO A 10 8.40 3.74 3.00
N SER A 11 9.48 3.26 2.40
CA SER A 11 10.04 3.80 1.14
C SER A 11 9.82 2.92 -0.08
N ASN A 12 9.24 1.73 0.10
CA ASN A 12 8.96 0.75 -0.95
C ASN A 12 7.83 -0.20 -0.51
N LEU A 13 7.33 -1.02 -1.44
CA LEU A 13 6.21 -1.95 -1.16
C LEU A 13 6.54 -2.95 -0.05
N LYS A 14 7.75 -3.50 -0.03
CA LYS A 14 8.16 -4.45 1.03
C LYS A 14 8.07 -3.77 2.39
N GLU A 15 8.68 -2.60 2.57
CA GLU A 15 8.62 -1.86 3.83
C GLU A 15 7.18 -1.51 4.23
N ALA A 16 6.30 -1.20 3.28
CA ALA A 16 4.90 -0.95 3.59
C ALA A 16 4.22 -2.23 4.11
N ILE A 17 4.46 -3.38 3.46
CA ILE A 17 3.98 -4.68 3.94
C ILE A 17 4.46 -4.99 5.35
N ASP A 18 5.75 -4.80 5.62
CA ASP A 18 6.32 -5.01 6.96
C ASP A 18 5.72 -4.05 7.99
N TRP A 19 5.44 -2.80 7.60
CA TRP A 19 4.81 -1.81 8.47
C TRP A 19 3.41 -2.26 8.89
N LEU A 20 2.60 -2.75 7.94
CA LEU A 20 1.25 -3.23 8.25
C LEU A 20 1.27 -4.52 9.07
N ASP A 21 2.23 -5.41 8.81
CA ASP A 21 2.45 -6.60 9.64
C ASP A 21 2.84 -6.22 11.08
N ALA A 22 3.72 -5.23 11.23
CA ALA A 22 4.11 -4.70 12.53
C ALA A 22 2.96 -3.98 13.28
N VAL A 23 2.07 -3.28 12.57
CA VAL A 23 0.82 -2.75 13.15
C VAL A 23 -0.04 -3.90 13.69
N LYS A 24 -0.20 -4.98 12.92
CA LYS A 24 -1.02 -6.12 13.31
C LYS A 24 -0.45 -6.89 14.50
N ASN A 25 0.85 -6.74 14.80
CA ASN A 25 1.55 -7.23 16.00
C ASN A 25 1.09 -8.61 16.51
N ASN A 26 1.51 -9.68 15.83
CA ASN A 26 1.10 -11.07 16.11
C ASN A 26 -0.41 -11.35 15.95
N GLY A 27 -1.15 -10.51 15.24
CA GLY A 27 -2.56 -10.72 14.96
C GLY A 27 -3.51 -10.18 16.02
N ASP A 28 -3.11 -9.17 16.81
CA ASP A 28 -4.05 -8.48 17.69
C ASP A 28 -5.00 -7.62 16.85
N PRO A 29 -6.31 -7.95 16.77
CA PRO A 29 -7.26 -7.15 16.01
C PRO A 29 -7.43 -5.74 16.57
N ALA A 30 -7.09 -5.49 17.84
CA ALA A 30 -7.24 -4.18 18.47
C ALA A 30 -6.40 -3.10 17.76
N ASP A 31 -5.19 -3.42 17.31
CA ASP A 31 -4.30 -2.45 16.68
C ASP A 31 -4.80 -2.03 15.28
N ILE A 32 -5.38 -2.97 14.53
CA ILE A 32 -6.04 -2.67 13.25
C ILE A 32 -7.31 -1.83 13.45
N ILE A 33 -8.08 -2.11 14.51
CA ILE A 33 -9.25 -1.29 14.89
C ILE A 33 -8.81 0.14 15.22
N SER A 34 -7.73 0.31 15.99
CA SER A 34 -7.18 1.61 16.34
C SER A 34 -6.70 2.38 15.09
N LEU A 35 -6.01 1.70 14.17
CA LEU A 35 -5.63 2.28 12.89
C LEU A 35 -6.86 2.68 12.05
N GLY A 36 -7.87 1.82 11.96
CA GLY A 36 -9.11 2.11 11.23
C GLY A 36 -9.85 3.33 11.79
N ALA A 37 -9.95 3.43 13.12
CA ALA A 37 -10.50 4.59 13.80
C ALA A 37 -9.72 5.87 13.52
N ALA A 38 -8.39 5.81 13.59
CA ALA A 38 -7.52 6.95 13.33
C ALA A 38 -7.59 7.43 11.87
N VAL A 39 -7.62 6.51 10.90
CA VAL A 39 -7.77 6.81 9.46
C VAL A 39 -9.15 7.41 9.19
N HIS A 40 -10.21 6.85 9.75
CA HIS A 40 -11.55 7.41 9.64
C HIS A 40 -11.61 8.83 10.21
N ASP A 41 -11.10 9.06 11.42
CA ASP A 41 -11.09 10.39 12.05
C ASP A 41 -10.28 11.42 11.23
N LEU A 42 -9.12 11.02 10.70
CA LEU A 42 -8.30 11.84 9.81
C LEU A 42 -9.07 12.26 8.56
N LEU A 43 -9.64 11.28 7.84
CA LEU A 43 -10.36 11.53 6.60
C LEU A 43 -11.66 12.31 6.85
N TYR A 44 -12.37 12.04 7.95
CA TYR A 44 -13.60 12.75 8.29
C TYR A 44 -13.35 14.21 8.69
N ARG A 45 -12.30 14.50 9.46
CA ARG A 45 -11.98 15.85 9.94
C ARG A 45 -11.37 16.74 8.87
N TYR A 46 -10.66 16.16 7.91
CA TYR A 46 -9.93 16.89 6.87
C TYR A 46 -10.40 16.47 5.46
N PRO A 47 -11.69 16.63 5.11
CA PRO A 47 -12.23 16.01 3.91
C PRO A 47 -11.77 16.62 2.59
N SER A 48 -11.14 17.79 2.57
CA SER A 48 -10.56 18.44 1.37
C SER A 48 -9.79 19.69 1.81
N GLU A 49 -8.83 19.55 2.72
CA GLU A 49 -8.06 20.70 3.23
C GLU A 49 -6.59 20.66 2.78
N PRO A 50 -6.30 21.12 1.54
CA PRO A 50 -4.95 21.34 1.05
C PRO A 50 -4.02 21.98 2.08
N GLY A 51 -2.85 21.39 2.27
CA GLY A 51 -1.79 21.94 3.12
C GLY A 51 -1.96 21.80 4.63
N LYS A 52 -3.06 21.23 5.15
CA LYS A 52 -3.19 20.93 6.59
C LYS A 52 -2.55 19.60 7.01
N LEU A 53 -2.35 18.69 6.06
CA LEU A 53 -1.66 17.42 6.25
C LEU A 53 -0.29 17.42 5.57
N ALA A 54 0.58 18.37 5.94
CA ALA A 54 1.90 18.53 5.33
C ALA A 54 2.72 17.22 5.37
N PHE A 55 2.57 16.42 6.41
CA PHE A 55 3.29 15.16 6.55
C PHE A 55 2.76 14.06 5.60
N VAL A 56 1.47 14.03 5.27
CA VAL A 56 0.95 13.16 4.19
C VAL A 56 1.63 13.50 2.85
N GLU A 57 1.87 14.78 2.56
CA GLU A 57 2.58 15.19 1.34
C GLU A 57 4.06 14.78 1.36
N GLU A 58 4.71 14.81 2.52
CA GLU A 58 6.07 14.28 2.68
C GLU A 58 6.11 12.78 2.41
N VAL A 59 5.15 12.01 2.95
CA VAL A 59 5.04 10.56 2.69
C VAL A 59 4.77 10.30 1.21
N LYS A 60 3.83 11.01 0.59
CA LYS A 60 3.54 10.89 -0.85
C LYS A 60 4.77 11.20 -1.71
N ALA A 61 5.59 12.18 -1.33
CA ALA A 61 6.83 12.48 -2.05
C ALA A 61 7.82 11.30 -2.01
N ILE A 62 7.92 10.60 -0.88
CA ILE A 62 8.72 9.36 -0.75
C ILE A 62 8.17 8.28 -1.69
N VAL A 63 6.86 8.03 -1.66
CA VAL A 63 6.19 7.02 -2.50
C VAL A 63 6.35 7.34 -3.99
N LYS A 64 6.15 8.61 -4.36
CA LYS A 64 6.34 9.10 -5.73
C LYS A 64 7.77 8.83 -6.22
N LYS A 65 8.77 9.20 -5.42
CA LYS A 65 10.19 8.97 -5.75
C LYS A 65 10.50 7.48 -5.94
N PHE A 66 9.88 6.60 -5.15
CA PHE A 66 10.01 5.16 -5.34
C PHE A 66 9.43 4.69 -6.68
N PHE A 67 8.24 5.18 -7.04
CA PHE A 67 7.58 4.84 -8.31
C PHE A 67 8.26 5.42 -9.56
N GLU A 68 8.99 6.52 -9.44
CA GLU A 68 9.79 7.11 -10.52
C GLU A 68 11.03 6.28 -10.93
N LYS A 69 11.32 5.17 -10.22
CA LYS A 69 12.42 4.26 -10.61
C LYS A 69 12.19 3.72 -12.04
N PRO A 70 13.23 3.68 -12.90
CA PRO A 70 13.11 3.25 -14.30
C PRO A 70 12.48 1.87 -14.49
N GLU A 71 12.67 0.97 -13.52
CA GLU A 71 12.16 -0.40 -13.56
C GLU A 71 10.67 -0.51 -13.19
N LEU A 72 10.09 0.57 -12.65
CA LEU A 72 8.73 0.63 -12.12
C LEU A 72 7.81 1.58 -12.89
N VAL A 73 8.36 2.72 -13.35
CA VAL A 73 7.59 3.86 -13.92
C VAL A 73 6.67 3.48 -15.09
N GLU A 74 7.04 2.48 -15.88
CA GLU A 74 6.28 2.02 -17.05
C GLU A 74 5.23 0.95 -16.72
N LEU A 75 5.17 0.46 -15.47
CA LEU A 75 4.16 -0.51 -15.07
C LEU A 75 2.81 0.20 -14.92
N GLU A 76 1.79 -0.24 -15.67
CA GLU A 76 0.50 0.47 -15.79
C GLU A 76 -0.13 0.94 -14.46
N PRO A 77 -0.20 0.11 -13.38
CA PRO A 77 -0.75 0.57 -12.10
C PRO A 77 0.06 1.69 -11.46
N ILE A 78 1.39 1.64 -11.61
CA ILE A 78 2.34 2.63 -11.07
C ILE A 78 2.27 3.91 -11.90
N HIS A 79 2.29 3.78 -13.22
CA HIS A 79 2.15 4.90 -14.14
C HIS A 79 0.85 5.68 -13.89
N SER A 80 -0.26 4.97 -13.67
CA SER A 80 -1.56 5.58 -13.33
C SER A 80 -1.50 6.40 -12.04
N VAL A 81 -0.84 5.89 -11.00
CA VAL A 81 -0.63 6.64 -9.75
C VAL A 81 0.26 7.85 -9.95
N LEU A 82 1.38 7.72 -10.67
CA LEU A 82 2.28 8.83 -10.97
C LEU A 82 1.60 9.94 -11.76
N GLN A 83 0.81 9.60 -12.78
CA GLN A 83 0.01 10.57 -13.52
C GLN A 83 -0.87 11.39 -12.57
N ARG A 84 -1.45 10.75 -11.54
CA ARG A 84 -2.26 11.46 -10.55
C ARG A 84 -1.42 12.36 -9.65
N TYR A 85 -0.23 11.95 -9.22
CA TYR A 85 0.68 12.85 -8.49
C TYR A 85 1.17 14.06 -9.29
N TYR A 86 1.23 13.96 -10.62
CA TYR A 86 1.59 15.11 -11.47
C TYR A 86 0.38 15.96 -11.87
N ASN A 87 -0.78 15.31 -12.03
CA ASN A 87 -2.00 15.96 -12.51
C ASN A 87 -2.94 16.36 -11.38
N SER A 88 -2.66 16.03 -10.12
CA SER A 88 -3.41 16.52 -8.95
C SER A 88 -3.23 18.03 -8.84
N HIS A 89 -4.07 18.77 -9.56
CA HIS A 89 -4.27 20.19 -9.38
C HIS A 89 -5.49 20.33 -8.48
N CYS A 90 -5.33 20.90 -7.29
CA CYS A 90 -6.42 21.15 -6.34
C CYS A 90 -7.54 22.04 -6.92
N ASP A 91 -7.29 22.66 -8.07
CA ASP A 91 -8.13 23.68 -8.69
C ASP A 91 -8.87 23.22 -9.96
N ASP A 92 -8.59 22.01 -10.50
CA ASP A 92 -9.25 21.57 -11.73
C ASP A 92 -10.57 20.84 -11.42
N GLN A 93 -11.68 21.58 -11.50
CA GLN A 93 -13.06 21.06 -11.60
C GLN A 93 -13.32 20.32 -12.95
N GLY A 94 -12.27 19.78 -13.57
CA GLY A 94 -12.18 19.56 -15.01
C GLY A 94 -11.72 18.17 -15.40
N GLY A 95 -12.52 17.16 -15.07
CA GLY A 95 -12.76 15.98 -15.91
C GLY A 95 -11.57 15.10 -16.31
N TRP A 96 -11.33 14.05 -15.52
CA TRP A 96 -10.88 12.75 -16.03
C TRP A 96 -11.55 11.62 -15.24
N SER A 97 -12.70 11.17 -15.75
CA SER A 97 -13.45 10.03 -15.23
C SER A 97 -13.05 8.76 -15.97
N TYR A 98 -12.32 7.87 -15.30
CA TYR A 98 -12.48 6.45 -15.54
C TYR A 98 -12.45 5.71 -14.21
N PHE A 99 -13.64 5.20 -13.84
CA PHE A 99 -13.94 4.28 -12.77
C PHE A 99 -13.76 4.78 -11.34
N PHE A 100 -14.76 5.49 -10.83
CA PHE A 100 -15.07 5.49 -9.39
C PHE A 100 -16.53 5.09 -9.19
N TRP A 101 -16.76 4.36 -8.09
CA TRP A 101 -18.06 4.01 -7.55
C TRP A 101 -18.71 5.21 -6.81
N SER A 102 -18.18 6.43 -6.99
CA SER A 102 -18.77 7.67 -6.47
C SER A 102 -19.63 8.37 -7.52
N SER A 103 -20.76 8.91 -7.08
CA SER A 103 -21.86 9.37 -7.94
C SER A 103 -21.68 10.79 -8.51
N LYS A 104 -20.46 11.35 -8.52
CA LYS A 104 -20.21 12.71 -9.07
C LYS A 104 -18.85 12.81 -9.77
N PRO A 105 -18.82 12.88 -11.11
CA PRO A 105 -17.59 12.83 -11.91
C PRO A 105 -16.62 14.02 -11.79
N ASN A 106 -16.92 15.08 -11.01
CA ASN A 106 -16.28 16.39 -11.19
C ASN A 106 -15.81 17.09 -9.90
N GLU A 107 -15.85 16.45 -8.73
CA GLU A 107 -15.34 17.05 -7.48
C GLU A 107 -14.30 16.11 -6.84
N PRO A 108 -13.15 16.62 -6.40
CA PRO A 108 -12.20 15.85 -5.62
C PRO A 108 -12.84 15.59 -4.26
N THR A 109 -13.34 14.37 -4.04
CA THR A 109 -14.08 14.09 -2.82
C THR A 109 -13.44 13.00 -1.98
N ASN A 110 -13.57 13.16 -0.67
CA ASN A 110 -13.12 12.22 0.34
C ASN A 110 -14.15 11.10 0.47
N VAL A 111 -13.70 9.86 0.27
CA VAL A 111 -14.56 8.67 0.24
C VAL A 111 -15.35 8.47 1.53
N VAL A 112 -14.76 8.80 2.68
CA VAL A 112 -15.41 8.63 4.00
C VAL A 112 -16.63 9.55 4.11
N VAL A 113 -16.48 10.81 3.71
CA VAL A 113 -17.59 11.77 3.75
C VAL A 113 -18.61 11.52 2.65
N ASP A 114 -18.15 11.23 1.43
CA ASP A 114 -19.03 11.07 0.27
C ASP A 114 -19.88 9.81 0.29
N GLN A 115 -19.29 8.71 0.76
CA GLN A 115 -19.97 7.41 0.85
C GLN A 115 -20.51 7.15 2.25
N CYS A 116 -20.36 8.11 3.17
CA CYS A 116 -20.73 7.96 4.59
C CYS A 116 -20.11 6.70 5.21
N LEU A 117 -18.83 6.40 4.89
CA LEU A 117 -18.14 5.25 5.47
C LEU A 117 -18.00 5.45 6.98
N THR A 118 -18.27 4.39 7.72
CA THR A 118 -18.10 4.34 9.16
C THR A 118 -16.67 3.91 9.52
N THR A 119 -16.31 4.05 10.79
CA THR A 119 -15.07 3.46 11.32
C THR A 119 -14.98 1.97 11.06
N ASP A 120 -16.10 1.24 11.15
CA ASP A 120 -16.14 -0.21 10.91
C ASP A 120 -15.84 -0.52 9.43
N ASP A 121 -16.39 0.26 8.50
CA ASP A 121 -16.11 0.08 7.06
C ASP A 121 -14.64 0.31 6.73
N VAL A 122 -14.03 1.37 7.29
CA VAL A 122 -12.59 1.66 7.10
C VAL A 122 -11.74 0.55 7.72
N THR A 123 -12.11 0.08 8.91
CA THR A 123 -11.40 -1.01 9.59
C THR A 123 -11.46 -2.31 8.77
N GLU A 124 -12.62 -2.65 8.20
CA GLU A 124 -12.79 -3.84 7.35
C GLU A 124 -11.88 -3.78 6.11
N VAL A 125 -11.75 -2.61 5.48
CA VAL A 125 -10.83 -2.43 4.33
C VAL A 125 -9.39 -2.69 4.74
N ILE A 126 -8.95 -2.14 5.87
CA ILE A 126 -7.57 -2.29 6.36
C ILE A 126 -7.31 -3.74 6.79
N ASP A 127 -8.23 -4.37 7.52
CA ASP A 127 -8.11 -5.77 7.94
C ASP A 127 -8.08 -6.73 6.75
N SER A 128 -8.93 -6.50 5.74
CA SER A 128 -8.94 -7.26 4.50
C SER A 128 -7.62 -7.13 3.73
N LEU A 129 -7.03 -5.92 3.70
CA LEU A 129 -5.70 -5.70 3.14
C LEU A 129 -4.63 -6.48 3.93
N ALA A 130 -4.62 -6.36 5.26
CA ALA A 130 -3.64 -7.00 6.13
C ALA A 130 -3.68 -8.54 6.03
N CYS A 131 -4.87 -9.13 6.11
CA CYS A 131 -5.06 -10.58 5.96
C CYS A 131 -4.58 -11.11 4.61
N ARG A 132 -4.72 -10.31 3.55
CA ARG A 132 -4.26 -10.69 2.20
C ARG A 132 -2.76 -10.59 2.04
N ILE A 133 -2.17 -9.54 2.60
CA ILE A 133 -0.72 -9.39 2.67
C ILE A 133 -0.10 -10.55 3.45
N GLU A 134 -0.75 -11.01 4.53
CA GLU A 134 -0.33 -12.20 5.29
C GLU A 134 -0.36 -13.49 4.44
N ASP A 135 -1.45 -13.77 3.71
CA ASP A 135 -1.47 -14.95 2.81
C ASP A 135 -0.38 -14.84 1.73
N PHE A 136 -0.18 -13.65 1.16
CA PHE A 136 0.87 -13.42 0.17
C PHE A 136 2.28 -13.63 0.72
N THR A 137 2.60 -13.04 1.86
CA THR A 137 3.91 -13.16 2.51
C THR A 137 4.16 -14.58 3.01
N SER A 138 3.13 -15.31 3.46
CA SER A 138 3.28 -16.72 3.85
C SER A 138 3.71 -17.64 2.70
N ARG A 139 3.39 -17.26 1.45
CA ARG A 139 3.75 -18.02 0.23
C ARG A 139 5.06 -17.58 -0.39
N LEU A 140 5.43 -16.32 -0.21
CA LEU A 140 6.82 -15.88 -0.31
C LEU A 140 7.57 -16.53 0.85
N LYS A 141 7.88 -17.84 0.75
CA LYS A 141 8.76 -18.49 1.73
C LYS A 141 9.95 -17.54 1.91
N PRO A 142 10.17 -16.99 3.12
CA PRO A 142 11.32 -16.15 3.32
C PRO A 142 12.49 -17.02 2.92
N SER A 143 13.22 -16.62 1.88
CA SER A 143 14.64 -16.95 1.86
C SER A 143 15.11 -16.57 3.26
N GLY A 144 15.84 -17.42 3.98
CA GLY A 144 16.14 -17.19 5.42
C GLY A 144 16.86 -15.86 5.75
N ASN A 145 17.00 -14.98 4.76
CA ASN A 145 17.59 -13.66 4.75
C ASN A 145 16.55 -12.52 4.59
N ASP A 146 15.26 -12.77 4.32
CA ASP A 146 14.28 -11.69 4.19
C ASP A 146 13.82 -11.24 5.59
N VAL A 147 14.51 -10.22 6.10
CA VAL A 147 14.27 -9.66 7.43
C VAL A 147 13.28 -8.51 7.31
N SER A 148 12.30 -8.47 8.22
CA SER A 148 11.38 -7.33 8.31
C SER A 148 12.16 -6.03 8.48
N ALA A 149 11.70 -4.98 7.81
CA ALA A 149 12.20 -3.63 7.94
C ALA A 149 11.93 -3.06 9.34
N TYR A 150 10.92 -3.58 10.03
CA TYR A 150 10.54 -3.20 11.40
C TYR A 150 10.97 -4.32 12.35
N ASP A 151 11.62 -3.95 13.45
CA ASP A 151 12.01 -4.95 14.45
C ASP A 151 10.84 -5.27 15.41
N SER A 152 11.04 -6.24 16.29
CA SER A 152 10.00 -6.71 17.22
C SER A 152 9.56 -5.67 18.26
N THR A 153 10.18 -4.49 18.32
CA THR A 153 9.77 -3.39 19.20
C THR A 153 8.83 -2.42 18.50
N ALA A 154 8.80 -2.40 17.17
CA ALA A 154 7.84 -1.60 16.42
C ALA A 154 6.43 -2.21 16.52
N ASN A 155 5.59 -1.59 17.33
CA ASN A 155 4.17 -1.96 17.47
C ASN A 155 3.31 -0.69 17.62
N TRP A 156 2.00 -0.86 17.49
CA TRP A 156 1.03 0.25 17.58
C TRP A 156 1.12 0.96 18.92
N ALA A 157 1.03 0.24 20.04
CA ALA A 157 0.99 0.83 21.38
C ALA A 157 2.21 1.72 21.67
N ASP A 158 3.40 1.26 21.30
CA ASP A 158 4.64 2.01 21.54
C ASP A 158 4.90 3.14 20.53
N SER A 159 4.32 3.06 19.32
CA SER A 159 4.60 4.01 18.24
C SER A 159 3.50 5.05 17.99
N CYS A 160 2.24 4.66 18.18
CA CYS A 160 1.07 5.36 17.66
C CYS A 160 0.11 5.82 18.77
N ASP A 161 0.06 5.20 19.96
CA ASP A 161 -0.90 5.60 21.02
C ASP A 161 -0.75 7.08 21.44
N ALA A 162 0.47 7.61 21.38
CA ALA A 162 0.74 9.01 21.69
C ALA A 162 0.25 9.99 20.60
N ASP A 163 0.19 9.52 19.35
CA ASP A 163 -0.23 10.29 18.19
C ASP A 163 -0.78 9.37 17.09
N GLU A 164 -2.02 8.92 17.28
CA GLU A 164 -2.68 7.97 16.35
C GLU A 164 -2.83 8.59 14.95
N ARG A 165 -2.97 9.92 14.92
CA ARG A 165 -3.08 10.70 13.69
C ARG A 165 -1.82 10.55 12.84
N LEU A 166 -0.62 10.59 13.45
CA LEU A 166 0.63 10.41 12.70
C LEU A 166 0.65 9.07 11.97
N CYS A 167 0.27 7.97 12.63
CA CYS A 167 0.23 6.66 12.00
C CYS A 167 -0.88 6.53 10.93
N ALA A 168 -2.02 7.21 11.12
CA ALA A 168 -3.04 7.32 10.08
C ALA A 168 -2.53 8.09 8.86
N GLU A 169 -1.79 9.20 9.06
CA GLU A 169 -1.17 9.96 7.98
C GLU A 169 -0.11 9.13 7.23
N ILE A 170 0.68 8.33 7.93
CA ILE A 170 1.60 7.35 7.31
C ILE A 170 0.79 6.37 6.46
N PHE A 171 -0.22 5.71 7.03
CA PHE A 171 -1.02 4.70 6.32
C PHE A 171 -1.65 5.26 5.03
N VAL A 172 -2.32 6.41 5.14
CA VAL A 172 -2.92 7.11 3.99
C VAL A 172 -1.86 7.47 2.95
N GLY A 173 -0.71 8.00 3.38
CA GLY A 173 0.37 8.38 2.50
C GLY A 173 1.03 7.20 1.76
N ILE A 174 1.14 6.02 2.41
CA ILE A 174 1.71 4.80 1.83
C ILE A 174 0.69 3.91 1.12
N ALA A 175 -0.61 4.16 1.28
CA ALA A 175 -1.67 3.40 0.60
C ALA A 175 -1.45 3.21 -0.91
N PRO A 176 -0.87 4.17 -1.66
CA PRO A 176 -0.52 3.97 -3.07
C PRO A 176 0.53 2.89 -3.31
N LEU A 177 1.45 2.64 -2.37
CA LEU A 177 2.39 1.51 -2.43
C LEU A 177 1.63 0.19 -2.47
N TYR A 178 0.66 -0.02 -1.56
CA TYR A 178 -0.16 -1.24 -1.56
C TYR A 178 -0.95 -1.35 -2.87
N TYR A 179 -1.68 -0.31 -3.26
CA TYR A 179 -2.51 -0.34 -4.46
C TYR A 179 -1.71 -0.66 -5.72
N ALA A 180 -0.76 0.20 -6.08
CA ALA A 180 -0.06 0.07 -7.35
C ALA A 180 0.95 -1.08 -7.33
N GLY A 181 1.63 -1.28 -6.19
CA GLY A 181 2.62 -2.34 -6.02
C GLY A 181 1.99 -3.73 -6.14
N LEU A 182 0.91 -4.00 -5.38
CA LEU A 182 0.23 -5.30 -5.43
C LEU A 182 -0.46 -5.53 -6.78
N ARG A 183 -1.02 -4.50 -7.41
CA ARG A 183 -1.58 -4.62 -8.78
C ARG A 183 -0.51 -4.89 -9.82
N ALA A 184 0.67 -4.28 -9.72
CA ALA A 184 1.77 -4.54 -10.64
C ALA A 184 2.24 -6.00 -10.54
N LEU A 185 2.37 -6.52 -9.32
CA LEU A 185 2.69 -7.94 -9.08
C LEU A 185 1.58 -8.86 -9.65
N ALA A 186 0.30 -8.56 -9.36
CA ALA A 186 -0.83 -9.32 -9.88
C ALA A 186 -0.94 -9.26 -11.41
N ALA A 187 -0.52 -8.17 -12.05
CA ALA A 187 -0.50 -8.04 -13.51
C ALA A 187 0.55 -8.97 -14.15
N ILE A 188 1.74 -9.07 -13.55
CA ILE A 188 2.77 -10.02 -13.99
C ILE A 188 2.23 -11.47 -13.93
N CYS A 189 1.47 -11.79 -12.89
CA CYS A 189 0.88 -13.11 -12.68
C CYS A 189 -0.10 -13.58 -13.77
N LYS A 190 -0.64 -12.66 -14.58
CA LYS A 190 -1.54 -13.01 -15.70
C LYS A 190 -0.82 -13.61 -16.91
N THR A 191 0.51 -13.52 -16.96
CA THR A 191 1.31 -14.01 -18.08
C THR A 191 2.15 -15.21 -17.64
N ALA A 192 1.76 -16.41 -18.06
CA ALA A 192 2.41 -17.66 -17.64
C ALA A 192 3.95 -17.67 -17.84
N HIS A 193 4.43 -17.08 -18.93
CA HIS A 193 5.87 -16.97 -19.21
C HIS A 193 6.64 -16.10 -18.21
N HIS A 194 5.97 -15.18 -17.52
CA HIS A 194 6.62 -14.26 -16.58
C HIS A 194 6.83 -14.88 -15.19
N VAL A 195 6.16 -15.99 -14.92
CA VAL A 195 6.10 -16.66 -13.61
C VAL A 195 6.58 -18.10 -13.65
N ALA A 196 7.03 -18.54 -14.83
CA ALA A 196 7.47 -19.91 -15.06
C ALA A 196 8.73 -20.21 -14.23
N GLY A 197 8.61 -21.21 -13.36
CA GLY A 197 9.73 -21.68 -12.55
C GLY A 197 10.02 -20.82 -11.31
N PRO A 198 11.19 -21.03 -10.69
CA PRO A 198 11.52 -20.35 -9.43
C PRO A 198 11.82 -18.86 -9.59
N ILE A 199 11.50 -18.08 -8.56
CA ILE A 199 11.70 -16.61 -8.58
C ILE A 199 13.18 -16.20 -8.59
N GLY A 200 14.08 -17.03 -8.05
CA GLY A 200 15.52 -16.76 -8.05
C GLY A 200 16.21 -16.97 -9.41
N VAL A 201 15.52 -17.54 -10.40
CA VAL A 201 16.11 -17.84 -11.70
C VAL A 201 16.18 -16.59 -12.57
N GLU A 202 17.34 -16.37 -13.20
CA GLU A 202 17.54 -15.29 -14.16
C GLU A 202 16.49 -15.36 -15.29
N GLY A 203 15.85 -14.22 -15.56
CA GLY A 203 14.76 -14.13 -16.53
C GLY A 203 13.36 -14.30 -15.94
N ASN A 204 13.24 -14.69 -14.66
CA ASN A 204 11.95 -14.64 -13.96
C ASN A 204 11.56 -13.18 -13.69
N LYS A 205 10.54 -12.70 -14.39
CA LYS A 205 10.11 -11.30 -14.29
C LYS A 205 9.43 -10.99 -12.95
N LEU A 206 8.76 -11.97 -12.34
CA LEU A 206 8.16 -11.81 -11.02
C LEU A 206 9.24 -11.64 -9.95
N GLY A 207 10.28 -12.49 -9.95
CA GLY A 207 11.42 -12.37 -9.05
C GLY A 207 12.13 -11.03 -9.19
N ALA A 208 12.41 -10.62 -10.44
CA ALA A 208 12.98 -9.30 -10.70
C ALA A 208 12.08 -8.17 -10.18
N LEU A 209 10.76 -8.20 -10.41
CA LEU A 209 9.85 -7.17 -9.90
C LEU A 209 9.83 -7.13 -8.37
N LEU A 210 9.77 -8.29 -7.71
CA LEU A 210 9.85 -8.39 -6.24
C LEU A 210 11.14 -7.72 -5.71
N SER A 211 12.30 -7.95 -6.34
CA SER A 211 13.54 -7.24 -5.97
C SER A 211 13.41 -5.72 -6.08
N HIS A 212 12.85 -5.21 -7.18
CA HIS A 212 12.63 -3.76 -7.33
C HIS A 212 11.62 -3.20 -6.32
N MET A 213 10.70 -4.06 -5.84
CA MET A 213 9.72 -3.76 -4.80
C MET A 213 10.28 -3.77 -3.37
N GLY A 214 11.54 -4.17 -3.20
CA GLY A 214 12.25 -4.18 -1.92
C GLY A 214 12.41 -5.56 -1.27
N PHE A 215 11.92 -6.62 -1.91
CA PHE A 215 12.05 -7.98 -1.39
C PHE A 215 13.45 -8.57 -1.65
N THR A 216 13.93 -9.40 -0.72
CA THR A 216 15.20 -10.11 -0.90
C THR A 216 15.00 -11.35 -1.75
N VAL A 217 15.12 -11.21 -3.07
CA VAL A 217 15.15 -12.34 -4.01
C VAL A 217 16.60 -12.66 -4.37
N SER A 218 17.02 -13.88 -4.06
CA SER A 218 18.35 -14.43 -4.29
C SER A 218 18.32 -15.51 -5.36
N SER A 219 19.46 -15.76 -6.01
CA SER A 219 19.60 -16.86 -6.96
C SER A 219 19.44 -18.25 -6.33
N SER A 220 19.54 -18.34 -5.00
CA SER A 220 19.24 -19.53 -4.21
C SER A 220 17.75 -19.78 -3.99
N ASP A 221 16.86 -18.87 -4.37
CA ASP A 221 15.41 -19.02 -4.20
C ASP A 221 14.79 -19.90 -5.30
N THR A 222 15.25 -21.14 -5.33
CA THR A 222 14.80 -22.18 -6.28
C THR A 222 13.55 -22.92 -5.83
N ASP A 223 13.21 -22.81 -4.54
CA ASP A 223 12.10 -23.55 -3.93
C ASP A 223 10.77 -22.78 -3.95
N THR A 224 10.82 -21.48 -4.24
CA THR A 224 9.66 -20.59 -4.32
C THR A 224 9.30 -20.38 -5.78
N ARG A 225 8.20 -21.02 -6.20
CA ARG A 225 7.71 -20.95 -7.57
C ARG A 225 6.86 -19.71 -7.77
N GLY A 226 7.07 -19.01 -8.89
CA GLY A 226 6.28 -17.82 -9.21
C GLY A 226 4.79 -18.14 -9.30
N GLU A 227 4.43 -19.33 -9.77
CA GLU A 227 3.04 -19.76 -9.87
C GLU A 227 2.33 -19.87 -8.50
N ASP A 228 3.06 -20.19 -7.43
CA ASP A 228 2.47 -20.32 -6.09
C ASP A 228 2.26 -18.95 -5.43
N ILE A 229 3.17 -18.01 -5.65
CA ILE A 229 3.01 -16.60 -5.25
C ILE A 229 1.83 -15.96 -5.98
N CYS A 230 1.66 -16.27 -7.27
CA CYS A 230 0.57 -15.72 -8.06
C CYS A 230 -0.82 -16.18 -7.63
N LYS A 231 -0.93 -17.36 -6.99
CA LYS A 231 -2.20 -17.82 -6.41
C LYS A 231 -2.62 -16.96 -5.21
N SER A 232 -1.69 -16.49 -4.38
CA SER A 232 -2.00 -15.56 -3.27
C SER A 232 -2.27 -14.13 -3.74
N LEU A 233 -1.64 -13.70 -4.84
CA LEU A 233 -1.83 -12.35 -5.38
C LEU A 233 -3.18 -12.14 -6.09
N ALA A 234 -4.07 -13.13 -6.07
CA ALA A 234 -5.45 -13.01 -6.53
C ALA A 234 -6.28 -12.15 -5.55
N LEU A 235 -5.86 -10.90 -5.38
CA LEU A 235 -6.54 -9.90 -4.57
C LEU A 235 -7.82 -9.47 -5.32
N PRO A 236 -8.99 -9.45 -4.66
CA PRO A 236 -10.17 -8.80 -5.18
C PRO A 236 -9.79 -7.39 -5.57
N LYS A 237 -10.20 -7.02 -6.78
CA LYS A 237 -9.93 -5.70 -7.32
C LYS A 237 -10.54 -4.63 -6.42
N GLU A 238 -11.64 -4.98 -5.76
CA GLU A 238 -12.42 -4.20 -4.80
C GLU A 238 -11.52 -3.74 -3.65
N THR A 239 -10.92 -4.65 -2.87
CA THR A 239 -10.08 -4.30 -1.70
C THR A 239 -8.95 -3.32 -2.06
N LEU A 240 -8.28 -3.51 -3.19
CA LEU A 240 -7.21 -2.59 -3.61
C LEU A 240 -7.76 -1.23 -4.03
N ASN A 241 -8.92 -1.17 -4.67
CA ASN A 241 -9.56 0.11 -4.98
C ASN A 241 -10.01 0.82 -3.70
N ASP A 242 -10.50 0.10 -2.71
CA ASP A 242 -10.92 0.69 -1.43
C ASP A 242 -9.70 1.29 -0.71
N VAL A 243 -8.57 0.58 -0.67
CA VAL A 243 -7.29 1.11 -0.14
C VAL A 243 -6.81 2.32 -0.94
N TYR A 244 -7.00 2.29 -2.26
CA TYR A 244 -6.68 3.42 -3.13
C TYR A 244 -7.54 4.65 -2.81
N ASP A 245 -8.82 4.45 -2.52
CA ASP A 245 -9.74 5.53 -2.15
C ASP A 245 -9.36 6.13 -0.79
N LEU A 246 -8.87 5.31 0.15
CA LEU A 246 -8.32 5.77 1.43
C LEU A 246 -7.02 6.58 1.28
N ALA A 247 -6.29 6.44 0.17
CA ALA A 247 -5.03 7.17 -0.06
C ALA A 247 -5.23 8.70 -0.18
N GLY A 248 -6.48 9.18 -0.25
CA GLY A 248 -6.79 10.59 -0.14
C GLY A 248 -6.14 11.45 -1.21
N PHE A 249 -5.87 10.88 -2.41
CA PHE A 249 -5.29 11.59 -3.55
C PHE A 249 -6.00 12.90 -3.88
N TYR A 250 -7.29 12.96 -3.58
CA TYR A 250 -8.15 14.10 -3.82
C TYR A 250 -8.46 14.91 -2.55
N ALA A 251 -8.36 14.29 -1.37
CA ALA A 251 -8.63 14.95 -0.09
C ALA A 251 -7.45 15.82 0.38
N PHE A 252 -6.24 15.49 -0.07
CA PHE A 252 -4.99 16.11 0.36
C PHE A 252 -4.18 16.56 -0.85
N CYS A 253 -4.81 17.26 -1.79
CA CYS A 253 -4.08 17.92 -2.88
C CYS A 253 -3.34 19.15 -2.38
#